data_AF-A0A9X7QNN9-F1
#
_entry.id   AF-A0A9X7QNN9-F1
#
_cell.length_a   1.000
_cell.length_b   1.000
_cell.length_c   1.000
_cell.angle_alpha   90.00
_cell.angle_beta   90.00
_cell.angle_gamma   90.00
#
_symmetry.space_group_name_H-M   'P 1'
#
loop_
_entity.id
_entity.type
_entity.pdbx_description
1 polymer ?
#
loop_
_entity_poly.entity_id
_entity_poly.type
_entity_poly.pdbx_seq_one_letter_code
_entity_poly.pdbx_strand_id
1 'polypeptide(L)'
;WTDRTVWKMVNPNIGVSVTMEQLENEYKKAQQSAHSKAEFLSKHLNVFVNSADNYFEHDQVQHVLVEDLGDLTGEICYVGLDLSKTTDLTCVSLNFPSHNDEGKSIIKVKQMYFLPNDNIDFKEKEDNVPYTDMVERGFATF
;
A
#
# COMPACT_ATOMS: atom_id res chain seq x y z
N TRP A 1 17.48 -18.94 7.34
CA TRP A 1 16.74 -18.10 8.31
C TRP A 1 16.92 -18.53 9.76
N THR A 2 17.31 -19.78 10.05
CA THR A 2 17.63 -20.25 11.42
C THR A 2 19.12 -20.09 11.80
N ASP A 3 19.99 -19.76 10.84
CA ASP A 3 21.43 -19.59 11.08
C ASP A 3 21.74 -18.20 11.66
N ARG A 4 22.30 -18.17 12.88
CA ARG A 4 22.68 -16.94 13.60
C ARG A 4 23.86 -16.22 12.96
N THR A 5 24.67 -16.91 12.17
CA THR A 5 25.77 -16.31 11.39
C THR A 5 25.19 -15.39 10.32
N VAL A 6 24.13 -15.84 9.64
CA VAL A 6 23.39 -15.02 8.67
C VAL A 6 22.77 -13.81 9.35
N TRP A 7 22.19 -13.97 10.55
CA TRP A 7 21.58 -12.85 11.27
C TRP A 7 22.59 -11.73 11.54
N LYS A 8 23.79 -12.11 12.00
CA LYS A 8 24.89 -11.15 12.21
C LYS A 8 25.33 -10.47 10.92
N MET A 9 25.39 -11.22 9.83
CA MET A 9 25.82 -10.70 8.52
C MET A 9 24.84 -9.67 7.96
N VAL A 10 23.52 -9.89 8.09
CA VAL A 10 22.50 -9.04 7.47
C VAL A 10 22.01 -7.89 8.39
N ASN A 11 22.41 -7.88 9.65
CA ASN A 11 22.10 -6.82 10.61
C ASN A 11 23.39 -6.13 11.08
N PRO A 12 23.98 -5.24 10.27
CA PRO A 12 25.30 -4.65 10.54
C PRO A 12 25.36 -3.77 11.80
N ASN A 13 24.20 -3.30 12.30
CA ASN A 13 24.11 -2.49 13.51
C ASN A 13 23.76 -3.30 14.78
N ILE A 14 24.02 -4.61 14.76
CA ILE A 14 23.83 -5.47 15.94
C ILE A 14 24.72 -4.98 17.09
N GLY A 15 24.13 -4.86 18.27
CA GLY A 15 24.77 -4.37 19.49
C GLY A 15 24.63 -2.85 19.70
N VAL A 16 24.04 -2.13 18.75
CA VAL A 16 23.75 -0.69 18.87
C VAL A 16 22.24 -0.43 18.84
N SER A 17 21.57 -0.69 17.71
CA SER A 17 20.12 -0.47 17.56
C SER A 17 19.29 -1.76 17.55
N VAL A 18 19.91 -2.89 17.23
CA VAL A 18 19.29 -4.22 17.26
C VAL A 18 20.15 -5.13 18.14
N THR A 19 19.56 -5.89 19.04
CA THR A 19 20.31 -6.84 19.87
C THR A 19 20.08 -8.29 19.40
N MET A 20 21.05 -9.16 19.65
CA MET A 20 20.88 -10.59 19.38
C MET A 20 19.73 -11.20 20.19
N GLU A 21 19.45 -10.67 21.39
CA GLU A 21 18.32 -11.10 22.21
C GLU A 21 16.98 -10.77 21.56
N GLN A 22 16.84 -9.57 20.99
CA GLN A 22 15.63 -9.19 20.24
C GLN A 22 15.42 -10.13 19.05
N LEU A 23 16.46 -10.37 18.26
CA LEU A 23 16.38 -11.29 17.12
C LEU A 23 16.02 -12.72 17.54
N GLU A 24 16.56 -13.19 18.67
CA GLU A 24 16.23 -14.52 19.20
C GLU A 24 14.78 -14.61 19.68
N ASN A 25 14.24 -13.54 20.27
CA ASN A 25 12.84 -13.48 20.67
C ASN A 25 11.89 -13.45 19.46
N GLU A 26 12.21 -12.66 18.43
CA GLU A 26 11.44 -12.64 17.18
C GLU A 26 11.55 -13.96 16.43
N TYR A 27 12.70 -14.62 16.46
CA TYR A 27 12.86 -15.98 15.93
C TYR A 27 11.97 -17.00 16.63
N LYS A 28 11.86 -16.97 17.97
CA LYS A 28 10.96 -17.86 18.71
C LYS A 28 9.50 -17.63 18.32
N LYS A 29 9.07 -16.37 18.16
CA LYS A 29 7.73 -16.03 17.65
C LYS A 29 7.53 -16.56 16.22
N ALA A 30 8.53 -16.43 15.37
CA ALA A 30 8.53 -16.95 14.01
C ALA A 30 8.35 -18.48 13.93
N GLN A 31 8.71 -19.22 14.97
CA GLN A 31 8.46 -20.67 15.02
C GLN A 31 6.99 -21.03 15.31
N GLN A 32 6.17 -20.07 15.76
CA GLN A 32 4.79 -20.32 16.21
C GLN A 32 3.76 -20.19 15.08
N SER A 33 4.05 -19.44 14.01
CA SER A 33 3.11 -19.27 12.89
C SER A 33 3.81 -18.94 11.58
N ALA A 34 3.14 -19.21 10.45
CA ALA A 34 3.61 -18.84 9.13
C ALA A 34 3.72 -17.31 8.96
N HIS A 35 2.77 -16.56 9.51
CA HIS A 35 2.77 -15.10 9.52
C HIS A 35 3.99 -14.54 10.24
N SER A 36 4.23 -14.95 11.49
CA SER A 36 5.38 -14.49 12.27
C SER A 36 6.72 -14.89 11.62
N LYS A 37 6.76 -16.05 10.95
CA LYS A 37 7.93 -16.46 10.17
C LYS A 37 8.21 -15.52 9.01
N ALA A 38 7.18 -15.09 8.31
CA ALA A 38 7.32 -14.20 7.18
C ALA A 38 7.71 -12.77 7.61
N GLU A 39 7.16 -12.29 8.72
CA GLU A 39 7.59 -11.06 9.38
C GLU A 39 9.08 -11.11 9.74
N PHE A 40 9.55 -12.22 10.32
CA PHE A 40 10.97 -12.37 10.66
C PHE A 40 11.88 -12.42 9.42
N LEU A 41 11.46 -13.14 8.39
CA LEU A 41 12.17 -13.24 7.11
C LEU A 41 12.30 -11.86 6.43
N SER A 42 11.21 -11.10 6.35
CA SER A 42 11.20 -9.78 5.72
C SER A 42 11.94 -8.73 6.53
N LYS A 43 11.58 -8.57 7.82
CA LYS A 43 12.07 -7.46 8.65
C LYS A 43 13.48 -7.64 9.19
N HIS A 44 13.92 -8.88 9.41
CA HIS A 44 15.21 -9.15 10.05
C HIS A 44 16.23 -9.85 9.15
N LEU A 45 15.80 -10.43 8.03
CA LEU A 45 16.68 -11.17 7.12
C LEU A 45 16.65 -10.67 5.68
N ASN A 46 15.91 -9.60 5.39
CA ASN A 46 15.78 -8.99 4.06
C ASN A 46 15.34 -10.00 2.98
N VAL A 47 14.48 -10.95 3.34
CA VAL A 47 13.92 -11.94 2.42
C VAL A 47 12.52 -11.47 2.00
N PHE A 48 12.32 -11.28 0.70
CA PHE A 48 10.98 -11.04 0.16
C PHE A 48 10.08 -12.25 0.42
N VAL A 49 8.92 -12.01 1.04
CA VAL A 49 7.93 -13.03 1.37
C VAL A 49 6.59 -12.63 0.75
N ASN A 50 5.92 -13.60 0.13
CA ASN A 50 4.58 -13.42 -0.43
C ASN A 50 3.52 -13.73 0.64
N SER A 51 3.58 -13.02 1.76
CA SER A 51 2.57 -13.14 2.83
C SER A 51 2.04 -11.76 3.16
N ALA A 52 1.25 -11.22 2.25
CA ALA A 52 0.27 -10.23 2.64
C ALA A 52 -0.99 -11.01 2.99
N ASP A 53 -1.31 -11.12 4.28
CA ASP A 53 -2.73 -11.18 4.63
C ASP A 53 -3.29 -9.86 4.11
N ASN A 54 -3.93 -9.90 2.94
CA ASN A 54 -4.48 -8.70 2.32
C ASN A 54 -5.50 -8.13 3.30
N TYR A 55 -5.35 -6.85 3.66
CA TYR A 55 -6.28 -6.22 4.61
C TYR A 55 -7.71 -6.19 4.04
N PHE A 56 -7.81 -6.09 2.71
CA PHE A 56 -9.05 -6.21 1.97
C PHE A 56 -8.90 -7.20 0.82
N GLU A 57 -9.91 -8.04 0.63
CA GLU A 57 -10.07 -8.85 -0.56
C GLU A 57 -10.62 -8.00 -1.71
N HIS A 58 -10.35 -8.40 -2.96
CA HIS A 58 -10.73 -7.63 -4.14
C HIS A 58 -12.24 -7.37 -4.22
N ASP A 59 -13.06 -8.36 -3.90
CA ASP A 59 -14.53 -8.27 -3.89
C ASP A 59 -15.06 -7.26 -2.85
N GLN A 60 -14.33 -7.07 -1.75
CA GLN A 60 -14.66 -6.08 -0.71
C GLN A 60 -14.46 -4.64 -1.17
N VAL A 61 -13.56 -4.39 -2.13
CA VAL A 61 -13.22 -3.01 -2.56
C VAL A 61 -13.74 -2.67 -3.94
N GLN A 62 -13.92 -3.64 -4.83
CA GLN A 62 -14.26 -3.40 -6.23
C GLN A 62 -15.56 -2.62 -6.40
N HIS A 63 -16.56 -2.88 -5.55
CA HIS A 63 -17.87 -2.23 -5.63
C HIS A 63 -17.89 -0.80 -5.04
N VAL A 64 -16.83 -0.40 -4.33
CA VAL A 64 -16.72 0.90 -3.69
C VAL A 64 -16.19 1.96 -4.66
N LEU A 65 -15.31 1.56 -5.57
CA LEU A 65 -14.75 2.43 -6.60
C LEU A 65 -15.76 2.57 -7.75
N VAL A 66 -16.26 3.79 -7.95
CA VAL A 66 -17.25 4.08 -9.00
C VAL A 66 -16.68 5.09 -9.99
N GLU A 67 -16.87 4.83 -11.29
CA GLU A 67 -16.42 5.76 -12.35
C GLU A 67 -17.28 7.02 -12.40
N ASP A 68 -18.60 6.82 -12.28
CA ASP A 68 -19.61 7.86 -12.19
C ASP A 68 -20.19 7.93 -10.77
N LEU A 69 -20.20 9.13 -10.21
CA LEU A 69 -20.77 9.39 -8.90
C LEU A 69 -22.28 9.72 -8.99
N GLY A 70 -22.79 10.08 -10.17
CA GLY A 70 -24.13 10.60 -10.38
C GLY A 70 -24.29 12.03 -9.86
N ASP A 71 -25.55 12.45 -9.66
CA ASP A 71 -25.85 13.72 -9.01
C ASP A 71 -25.64 13.59 -7.49
N LEU A 72 -24.75 14.43 -6.96
CA LEU A 72 -24.39 14.50 -5.55
C LEU A 72 -24.74 15.86 -4.93
N THR A 73 -25.60 16.63 -5.58
CA THR A 73 -25.98 17.97 -5.12
C THR A 73 -26.62 17.88 -3.74
N GLY A 74 -25.98 18.49 -2.73
CA GLY A 74 -26.46 18.50 -1.35
C GLY A 74 -26.00 17.30 -0.50
N GLU A 75 -25.26 16.35 -1.07
CA GLU A 75 -24.67 15.24 -0.33
C GLU A 75 -23.44 15.65 0.48
N ILE A 76 -23.18 14.93 1.57
CA ILE A 76 -21.98 15.14 2.39
C ILE A 76 -20.79 14.47 1.71
N CYS A 77 -19.74 15.26 1.43
CA CYS A 77 -18.48 14.78 0.89
C CYS A 77 -17.38 14.83 1.96
N TYR A 78 -16.68 13.71 2.16
CA TYR A 78 -15.42 13.65 2.89
C TYR A 78 -14.26 13.61 1.90
N VAL A 79 -13.38 14.60 1.99
CA VAL A 79 -12.23 14.71 1.08
C VAL A 79 -10.97 14.23 1.79
N GLY A 80 -10.32 13.23 1.21
CA GLY A 80 -8.99 12.78 1.58
C GLY A 80 -7.96 13.37 0.61
N LEU A 81 -6.86 13.88 1.15
CA LEU A 81 -5.72 14.37 0.37
C LEU A 81 -4.47 13.64 0.83
N ASP A 82 -3.83 12.96 -0.10
CA ASP A 82 -2.48 12.41 0.08
C ASP A 82 -1.52 13.18 -0.82
N LEU A 83 -0.62 13.93 -0.20
CA LEU A 83 0.27 14.86 -0.91
C LEU A 83 1.63 14.20 -1.11
N SER A 84 2.06 14.12 -2.36
CA SER A 84 3.41 13.71 -2.70
C SER A 84 4.37 14.88 -2.73
N LYS A 85 5.65 14.60 -2.44
CA LYS A 85 6.70 15.64 -2.39
C LYS A 85 7.71 15.51 -3.53
N THR A 86 8.07 14.29 -3.91
CA THR A 86 9.21 14.05 -4.81
C THR A 86 8.91 12.96 -5.81
N THR A 87 8.72 11.73 -5.35
CA THR A 87 8.59 10.55 -6.22
C THR A 87 7.22 9.88 -6.13
N ASP A 88 6.39 10.20 -5.13
CA ASP A 88 5.08 9.54 -5.00
C ASP A 88 3.99 10.20 -5.86
N LEU A 89 2.83 9.54 -5.92
CA LEU A 89 1.59 10.05 -6.48
C LEU A 89 0.88 10.96 -5.47
N THR A 90 0.34 12.10 -5.92
CA THR A 90 -0.63 12.85 -5.12
C THR A 90 -2.02 12.26 -5.40
N CYS A 91 -2.80 11.97 -4.35
CA CYS A 91 -4.16 11.46 -4.49
C CYS A 91 -5.18 12.42 -3.87
N VAL A 92 -6.24 12.69 -4.60
CA VAL A 92 -7.45 13.32 -4.10
C VAL A 92 -8.57 12.29 -4.11
N SER A 93 -9.10 11.96 -2.93
CA SER A 93 -10.18 11.00 -2.76
C SER A 93 -11.45 11.70 -2.30
N LEU A 94 -12.51 11.59 -3.09
CA LEU A 94 -13.85 12.06 -2.75
C LEU A 94 -14.67 10.88 -2.25
N ASN A 95 -15.19 10.98 -1.04
CA ASN A 95 -15.88 9.89 -0.36
C ASN A 95 -17.28 10.35 0.06
N PHE A 96 -18.30 9.71 -0.52
CA PHE A 96 -19.70 10.02 -0.28
C PHE A 96 -20.39 8.85 0.43
N PRO A 97 -20.70 8.97 1.73
CA PRO A 97 -21.59 8.03 2.38
C PRO A 97 -22.98 8.15 1.74
N SER A 98 -23.51 7.03 1.25
CA SER A 98 -24.76 7.00 0.50
C SER A 98 -25.51 5.70 0.80
N HIS A 99 -26.59 5.44 0.06
CA HIS A 99 -27.37 4.20 0.15
C HIS A 99 -27.58 3.63 -1.25
N ASN A 100 -27.60 2.30 -1.38
CA ASN A 100 -27.98 1.64 -2.63
C ASN A 100 -29.52 1.63 -2.79
N ASP A 101 -30.01 1.09 -3.91
CA ASP A 101 -31.45 1.01 -4.21
C ASP A 101 -32.27 0.20 -3.18
N GLU A 102 -31.60 -0.67 -2.42
CA GLU A 102 -32.20 -1.47 -1.34
C GLU A 102 -32.15 -0.75 0.02
N GLY A 103 -31.63 0.48 0.08
CA GLY A 103 -31.48 1.26 1.30
C GLY A 103 -30.30 0.85 2.19
N LYS A 104 -29.41 -0.04 1.72
CA LYS A 104 -28.20 -0.42 2.45
C LYS A 104 -27.15 0.69 2.34
N SER A 105 -26.54 1.06 3.46
CA SER A 105 -25.47 2.05 3.47
C SER A 105 -24.27 1.56 2.65
N ILE A 106 -23.77 2.44 1.79
CA ILE A 106 -22.60 2.24 0.95
C ILE A 106 -21.72 3.49 1.02
N ILE A 107 -20.50 3.37 0.53
CA ILE A 107 -19.62 4.51 0.30
C ILE A 107 -19.27 4.53 -1.18
N LYS A 108 -19.53 5.66 -1.84
CA LYS A 108 -19.08 5.90 -3.21
C LYS A 108 -17.76 6.63 -3.14
N VAL A 109 -16.73 6.07 -3.77
CA VAL A 109 -15.38 6.63 -3.75
C VAL A 109 -14.94 6.95 -5.16
N LYS A 110 -14.47 8.19 -5.36
CA LYS A 110 -13.77 8.61 -6.58
C LYS A 110 -12.38 9.07 -6.21
N GLN A 111 -11.37 8.41 -6.75
CA GLN A 111 -9.97 8.77 -6.57
C GLN A 111 -9.43 9.41 -7.84
N MET A 112 -8.62 10.44 -7.67
CA MET A 112 -7.92 11.12 -8.74
C MET A 112 -6.45 11.15 -8.36
N TYR A 113 -5.60 10.66 -9.27
CA TYR A 113 -4.16 10.58 -9.06
C TYR A 113 -3.44 11.58 -9.94
N PHE A 114 -2.48 12.28 -9.34
CA PHE A 114 -1.72 13.35 -9.96
C PHE A 114 -0.22 13.03 -9.89
N LEU A 115 0.44 13.22 -11.02
CA LEU A 115 1.86 12.99 -11.24
C LEU A 115 2.50 14.27 -11.73
N PRO A 116 3.68 14.67 -11.24
CA PRO A 116 4.44 15.68 -11.95
C PRO A 116 4.86 15.15 -13.33
N ASN A 117 4.71 15.97 -14.37
CA ASN A 117 5.14 15.62 -15.73
C ASN A 117 6.68 15.52 -15.87
N ASP A 118 7.43 16.11 -14.94
CA ASP A 118 8.89 16.10 -14.97
C ASP A 118 9.44 14.68 -14.75
N ASN A 119 10.37 14.26 -15.61
CA ASN A 119 11.12 12.99 -15.53
C ASN A 119 10.24 11.72 -15.51
N ILE A 120 9.09 11.71 -16.19
CA ILE A 120 8.21 10.54 -16.23
C ILE A 120 8.92 9.27 -16.72
N ASP A 121 9.76 9.37 -17.76
CA ASP A 121 10.54 8.23 -18.29
C ASP A 121 11.49 7.59 -17.27
N PHE A 122 12.04 8.41 -16.36
CA PHE A 122 12.89 7.93 -15.28
C PHE A 122 12.04 7.22 -14.22
N LYS A 123 10.91 7.83 -13.88
CA LYS A 123 9.98 7.34 -12.87
C LYS A 123 9.32 6.02 -13.25
N GLU A 124 8.88 5.87 -14.50
CA GLU A 124 8.34 4.60 -15.00
C GLU A 124 9.35 3.45 -14.89
N LYS A 125 10.64 3.74 -15.10
CA LYS A 125 11.72 2.75 -14.98
C LYS A 125 12.04 2.42 -13.53
N GLU A 126 12.03 3.40 -12.64
CA GLU A 126 12.30 3.22 -11.22
C GLU A 126 11.18 2.43 -10.54
N ASP A 127 9.92 2.85 -10.77
CA ASP A 127 8.74 2.23 -10.16
C ASP A 127 8.29 0.96 -10.89
N ASN A 128 8.78 0.74 -12.12
CA ASN A 128 8.35 -0.33 -13.02
C ASN A 128 6.82 -0.32 -13.24
N VAL A 129 6.27 0.89 -13.41
CA VAL A 129 4.85 1.17 -13.63
C VAL A 129 4.70 2.01 -14.92
N PRO A 130 3.79 1.65 -15.85
CA PRO A 130 3.60 2.39 -17.10
C PRO A 130 2.68 3.60 -16.90
N TYR A 131 3.18 4.67 -16.28
CA TYR A 131 2.39 5.86 -15.96
C TYR A 131 1.79 6.58 -17.18
N THR A 132 2.48 6.58 -18.31
CA THR A 132 2.02 7.17 -19.57
C THR A 132 0.77 6.46 -20.08
N ASP A 133 0.77 5.11 -20.10
CA ASP A 133 -0.41 4.30 -20.43
C ASP A 133 -1.55 4.58 -19.45
N MET A 134 -1.24 4.70 -18.16
CA MET A 134 -2.24 5.01 -17.14
C MET A 134 -2.91 6.37 -17.36
N VAL A 135 -2.14 7.40 -17.74
CA VAL A 135 -2.68 8.73 -18.07
C VAL A 135 -3.51 8.68 -19.36
N GLU A 136 -3.03 8.02 -20.40
CA GLU A 136 -3.77 7.84 -21.67
C GLU A 136 -5.11 7.13 -21.45
N ARG A 137 -5.17 6.20 -20.49
CA ARG A 137 -6.39 5.47 -20.11
C ARG A 137 -7.24 6.19 -19.07
N GLY A 138 -6.80 7.37 -18.60
CA GLY A 138 -7.55 8.21 -17.66
C GLY A 138 -7.47 7.79 -16.19
N PHE A 139 -6.54 6.91 -15.82
CA PHE A 139 -6.34 6.51 -14.41
C PHE A 139 -5.53 7.52 -13.61
N ALA A 140 -4.72 8.34 -14.27
CA ALA A 140 -3.91 9.38 -13.65
C ALA A 140 -3.87 10.64 -14.52
N THR A 141 -3.44 11.76 -13.95
CA THR A 141 -3.28 13.05 -14.63
C THR A 141 -1.88 13.60 -14.37
N PHE A 142 -1.27 14.24 -15.37
CA PHE A 142 -0.03 15.01 -15.22
C PHE A 142 -0.24 16.38 -14.54
#